data_AF-A0A3M2AAN8-F1
#
_entry.id   AF-A0A3M2AAN8-F1
#
_cell.length_a   1.000
_cell.length_b   1.000
_cell.length_c   1.000
_cell.angle_alpha   90.00
_cell.angle_beta   90.00
_cell.angle_gamma   90.00
#
_symmetry.space_group_name_H-M   'P 1'
#
loop_
_entity.id
_entity.type
_entity.pdbx_description
1 polymer ?
#
loop_
_entity_poly.entity_id
_entity_poly.type
_entity_poly.pdbx_seq_one_letter_code
_entity_poly.pdbx_strand_id
1 'polypeptide(L)' 'MSVVKEIIQRAVSDETFRELLFSNPDKALSEYELTNEEKALLKGLNAENFDEFAGNLDDRSTKGNLRPGFG' A
#
# COMPACT_ATOMS: atom_id res chain seq x y z
N MET A 1 11.21 -0.88 -11.08
CA MET A 1 10.10 -1.11 -10.13
C MET A 1 10.14 0.05 -9.15
N SER A 2 9.04 0.77 -8.95
CA SER A 2 9.00 1.99 -8.11
C SER A 2 8.75 1.63 -6.65
N VAL A 3 9.54 2.18 -5.72
CA VAL A 3 9.42 1.92 -4.28
C VAL A 3 8.03 2.33 -3.77
N VAL A 4 7.46 3.40 -4.33
CA VAL A 4 6.05 3.82 -4.08
C VAL A 4 5.06 2.67 -4.23
N LYS A 5 5.16 1.86 -5.29
CA LYS A 5 4.23 0.74 -5.48
C LYS A 5 4.39 -0.30 -4.39
N GLU A 6 5.62 -0.63 -4.04
CA GLU A 6 5.95 -1.63 -3.02
C GLU A 6 5.43 -1.20 -1.64
N ILE A 7 5.58 0.08 -1.29
CA ILE A 7 5.04 0.69 -0.07
C ILE A 7 3.51 0.60 -0.03
N ILE A 8 2.83 0.88 -1.16
CA ILE A 8 1.37 0.75 -1.23
C ILE A 8 0.97 -0.72 -1.07
N GLN A 9 1.64 -1.67 -1.74
CA GLN A 9 1.35 -3.09 -1.55
C GLN A 9 1.55 -3.54 -0.11
N ARG A 10 2.63 -3.07 0.52
CA ARG A 10 2.91 -3.30 1.94
C ARG A 10 1.80 -2.74 2.80
N ALA A 11 1.40 -1.49 2.59
CA ALA A 11 0.33 -0.86 3.36
C ALA A 11 -1.01 -1.58 3.23
N VAL A 12 -1.33 -2.13 2.06
CA VAL A 12 -2.57 -2.90 1.88
C VAL A 12 -2.54 -4.21 2.66
N SER A 13 -1.42 -4.93 2.61
CA SER A 13 -1.28 -6.22 3.31
C SER A 13 -0.92 -6.11 4.79
N ASP A 14 -0.41 -4.95 5.22
CA ASP A 14 0.17 -4.72 6.53
C ASP A 14 -0.61 -3.57 7.19
N GLU A 15 -1.66 -3.94 7.92
CA GLU A 15 -2.64 -3.05 8.54
C GLU A 15 -1.96 -2.01 9.46
N THR A 16 -0.93 -2.45 10.19
CA THR A 16 -0.11 -1.60 11.06
C THR A 16 0.67 -0.57 10.26
N PHE A 17 1.19 -0.96 9.10
CA PHE A 17 1.88 -0.04 8.20
C PHE A 17 0.91 0.95 7.54
N ARG A 18 -0.31 0.52 7.18
CA ARG A 18 -1.38 1.41 6.73
C ARG A 18 -1.69 2.48 7.77
N GLU A 19 -1.93 2.09 9.02
CA GLU A 19 -2.21 3.05 10.09
C GLU A 19 -1.03 4.01 10.30
N LEU A 20 0.20 3.53 10.20
CA LEU A 20 1.40 4.36 10.33
C LEU A 20 1.60 5.30 9.13
N LEU A 21 1.27 4.86 7.92
CA LEU A 21 1.27 5.68 6.71
C LEU A 21 0.21 6.79 6.77
N PHE A 22 -0.98 6.49 7.30
CA PHE A 22 -2.07 7.47 7.48
C PHE A 22 -1.85 8.42 8.66
N SER A 23 -1.29 7.92 9.75
CA SER A 23 -1.04 8.71 10.96
C SER A 23 0.24 9.53 10.84
N ASN A 24 1.30 8.94 10.28
CA ASN A 24 2.64 9.51 10.19
C ASN A 24 3.37 9.06 8.90
N PRO A 25 2.96 9.59 7.72
CA PRO A 25 3.56 9.21 6.46
C PRO A 25 5.06 9.47 6.43
N ASP A 26 5.55 10.60 6.97
CA ASP A 26 7.01 10.86 7.03
C ASP A 26 7.78 9.75 7.76
N LYS A 27 7.21 9.14 8.80
CA LYS A 27 7.85 8.07 9.57
C LYS A 27 7.79 6.74 8.82
N ALA A 28 6.64 6.39 8.25
CA ALA A 28 6.49 5.19 7.42
C ALA A 28 7.44 5.22 6.21
N LEU A 29 7.58 6.39 5.60
CA LEU A 29 8.42 6.64 4.44
C LEU A 29 9.89 6.88 4.82
N SER A 30 10.24 6.98 6.10
CA SER A 30 11.62 7.22 6.54
C SER A 30 12.47 5.95 6.50
N GLU A 31 11.85 4.77 6.56
CA GLU A 31 12.53 3.48 6.40
C GLU A 31 12.78 3.13 4.93
N TYR A 32 12.21 3.90 4.00
CA TYR A 32 12.35 3.71 2.56
C TYR A 32 13.19 4.84 1.95
N GLU A 33 14.14 4.47 1.09
CA GLU A 33 14.98 5.43 0.37
C GLU A 33 14.21 6.04 -0.81
N LEU A 34 13.36 7.02 -0.49
CA LEU A 34 12.49 7.68 -1.46
C LEU A 34 13.10 9.00 -1.91
N THR A 35 13.02 9.27 -3.22
CA THR A 35 13.36 10.59 -3.75
C THR A 35 12.31 11.63 -3.33
N ASN A 36 12.65 12.92 -3.40
CA ASN A 36 11.69 14.00 -3.12
C ASN A 36 10.42 13.90 -3.97
N GLU A 37 10.54 13.40 -5.21
CA GLU A 37 9.42 13.17 -6.12
C GLU A 37 8.52 12.02 -5.62
N GLU A 38 9.10 10.90 -5.18
CA GLU A 38 8.35 9.76 -4.64
C GLU A 38 7.67 10.11 -3.31
N LYS A 39 8.35 10.89 -2.44
CA LYS A 39 7.74 11.43 -1.21
C LYS A 39 6.60 12.39 -1.50
N ALA A 40 6.73 13.25 -2.50
CA ALA A 40 5.66 14.16 -2.91
C ALA A 40 4.47 13.40 -3.50
N LEU A 41 4.72 12.34 -4.26
CA LEU A 41 3.69 11.42 -4.75
C LEU A 41 2.97 10.70 -3.61
N LEU A 42 3.69 10.17 -2.62
CA LEU A 42 3.09 9.48 -1.47
C LEU A 42 2.36 10.44 -0.53
N LYS A 43 2.83 11.69 -0.40
CA LYS A 43 2.10 12.75 0.33
C LYS A 43 0.90 13.28 -0.46
N GLY A 44 0.97 13.26 -1.78
CA GLY A 44 -0.13 13.64 -2.69
C GLY A 44 -1.16 12.52 -2.89
N LEU A 45 -0.77 11.27 -2.59
CA LEU A 45 -1.65 10.12 -2.45
C LEU A 45 -2.51 10.32 -1.18
N ASN A 46 -3.64 10.99 -1.36
CA ASN A 46 -4.65 11.12 -0.32
C ASN A 46 -5.38 9.78 -0.10
N ALA A 47 -6.02 9.61 1.06
CA ALA A 47 -6.82 8.45 1.43
C ALA A 47 -7.79 7.99 0.32
N GLU A 48 -8.36 8.96 -0.41
CA GLU A 48 -9.28 8.72 -1.52
C GLU A 48 -8.64 7.99 -2.70
N ASN A 49 -7.40 8.32 -3.05
CA ASN A 49 -6.66 7.66 -4.13
C ASN A 49 -5.90 6.43 -3.61
N PHE A 50 -5.51 6.43 -2.34
CA PHE A 50 -4.93 5.27 -1.67
C PHE A 50 -5.92 4.11 -1.61
N ASP A 51 -7.18 4.37 -1.24
CA ASP A 51 -8.22 3.32 -1.18
C ASP A 51 -8.53 2.76 -2.58
N GLU A 52 -8.52 3.60 -3.63
CA GLU A 52 -8.66 3.15 -5.01
C GLU A 52 -7.48 2.28 -5.47
N PHE A 53 -6.24 2.71 -5.16
CA PHE A 53 -5.03 1.92 -5.44
C PHE A 53 -4.99 0.62 -4.63
N ALA A 54 -5.40 0.68 -3.36
CA ALA A 54 -5.46 -0.44 -2.44
C ALA A 54 -6.53 -1.44 -2.82
N GLY A 55 -7.73 -0.98 -3.15
CA GLY A 55 -8.85 -1.80 -3.60
C GLY A 55 -8.56 -2.50 -4.91
N ASN A 56 -7.88 -1.83 -5.86
CA ASN A 56 -7.40 -2.47 -7.09
C ASN A 56 -6.35 -3.57 -6.81
N LEU A 57 -5.62 -3.45 -5.70
CA LEU A 57 -4.59 -4.39 -5.29
C LEU A 57 -5.16 -5.58 -4.49
N ASP A 58 -6.14 -5.33 -3.63
CA ASP A 58 -6.81 -6.33 -2.78
C ASP A 58 -7.68 -7.28 -3.59
N ASP A 59 -8.33 -6.80 -4.67
CA ASP A 59 -9.09 -7.63 -5.61
C ASP A 59 -8.20 -8.70 -6.30
N ARG A 60 -6.87 -8.48 -6.31
CA ARG A 60 -5.88 -9.46 -6.78
C ARG A 60 -5.29 -10.35 -5.69
N SER A 61 -5.27 -9.93 -4.42
CA SER A 61 -4.78 -10.77 -3.31
C SER A 61 -5.81 -11.78 -2.82
N THR A 62 -7.11 -11.47 -2.92
CA THR A 62 -8.19 -12.37 -2.48
C THR A 62 -8.55 -13.47 -3.50
N LYS A 63 -7.92 -13.50 -4.68
CA LYS A 63 -8.13 -14.54 -5.72
C LYS A 63 -6.98 -15.56 -5.81
N GLY A 64 -6.34 -15.89 -4.69
CA GLY A 64 -5.27 -16.90 -4.62
C GLY A 64 -5.61 -18.20 -3.88
N ASN A 65 -6.58 -18.20 -2.95
CA ASN A 65 -6.70 -19.30 -1.97
C ASN A 65 -8.10 -19.89 -1.76
N LEU A 66 -9.11 -19.52 -2.55
CA LEU A 66 -10.39 -20.26 -2.56
C LEU A 66 -10.40 -21.29 -3.70
N ARG A 67 -9.57 -22.32 -3.55
CA ARG A 67 -9.87 -23.64 -4.12
C ARG A 67 -10.67 -24.41 -3.06
N PRO A 68 -12.00 -24.53 -3.16
CA PRO A 68 -12.69 -25.61 -2.48
C PRO A 68 -12.50 -26.86 -3.34
N GLY A 69 -11.42 -27.59 -3.11
CA GLY A 69 -11.39 -29.00 -3.40
C GLY A 69 -12.03 -29.74 -2.23
N PHE A 70 -13.34 -29.91 -2.25
CA PHE A 70 -14.05 -30.87 -1.39
C PHE A 70 -15.34 -31.32 -2.09
N GLY A 71 -15.42 -32.63 -2.40
CA GLY A 71 -16.65 -33.41 -2.46
C GLY A 71 -17.43 -33.40 -3.75
#